data_AF-A0A939X3Z8-F1
#
_entry.id   AF-A0A939X3Z8-F1
#
_cell.length_a   1.000
_cell.length_b   1.000
_cell.length_c   1.000
_cell.angle_alpha   90.00
_cell.angle_beta   90.00
_cell.angle_gamma   90.00
#
_symmetry.space_group_name_H-M   'P 1'
#
loop_
_entity.id
_entity.type
_entity.pdbx_description
1 polymer ?
#
loop_
_entity_poly.entity_id
_entity_poly.type
_entity_poly.pdbx_seq_one_letter_code
_entity_poly.pdbx_strand_id
1 'polypeptide(L)' 'FEVTAFDQVEDGSRYLPTAKKIFGDKFDAFKAINSDEKNRERLRAEGLATYAKKNGLAVTLYQDYGWPAKKLEE' A
#
# COMPACT_ATOMS: atom_id res chain seq x y z
N PHE A 1 -16.38 -11.51 -7.15
CA PHE A 1 -15.69 -10.62 -8.10
C PHE A 1 -14.46 -11.33 -8.59
N GLU A 2 -14.21 -11.35 -9.89
CA GLU A 2 -12.99 -11.88 -10.48
C GLU A 2 -12.18 -10.72 -11.04
N VAL A 3 -10.91 -10.62 -10.66
CA VAL A 3 -9.99 -9.60 -11.17
C VAL A 3 -9.53 -10.05 -12.54
N THR A 4 -9.90 -9.32 -13.60
CA THR A 4 -9.54 -9.68 -14.99
C THR A 4 -8.26 -8.99 -15.47
N ALA A 5 -7.76 -7.98 -14.76
CA ALA A 5 -6.54 -7.25 -15.08
C ALA A 5 -5.95 -6.55 -13.85
N PHE A 6 -4.62 -6.41 -13.83
CA PHE A 6 -3.86 -5.65 -12.83
C PHE A 6 -2.63 -5.01 -13.48
N ASP A 7 -2.48 -3.70 -13.35
CA ASP A 7 -1.30 -2.96 -13.79
C ASP A 7 -0.43 -2.60 -12.58
N GLN A 8 0.83 -3.03 -12.60
CA GLN A 8 1.79 -2.75 -11.53
C GLN A 8 2.77 -1.65 -11.93
N VAL A 9 3.07 -0.74 -11.01
CA VAL A 9 4.21 0.16 -11.17
C VAL A 9 5.49 -0.65 -11.14
N GLU A 10 6.30 -0.52 -12.18
CA GLU A 10 7.56 -1.24 -12.30
C GLU A 10 8.68 -0.56 -11.50
N ASP A 11 9.85 -1.20 -11.42
CA ASP A 11 11.02 -0.71 -10.70
C ASP A 11 12.11 -0.14 -11.64
N GLY A 12 13.21 0.33 -11.04
CA GLY A 12 14.38 0.82 -11.76
C GLY A 12 14.09 1.93 -12.77
N SER A 13 14.65 1.80 -13.98
CA SER A 13 14.44 2.75 -15.08
C SER A 13 13.01 2.77 -15.62
N ARG A 14 12.20 1.75 -15.32
CA ARG A 14 10.81 1.63 -15.77
C ARG A 14 9.78 2.15 -14.76
N TYR A 15 10.22 2.54 -13.55
CA TYR A 15 9.37 3.15 -12.53
C TYR A 15 8.61 4.38 -13.03
N LEU A 16 9.34 5.39 -13.52
CA LEU A 16 8.73 6.67 -13.87
C LEU A 16 7.74 6.57 -15.05
N PRO A 17 8.07 5.89 -16.17
CA PRO A 17 7.13 5.69 -17.28
C PRO A 17 5.85 4.96 -16.88
N THR A 18 5.97 3.89 -16.08
CA THR A 18 4.82 3.05 -15.71
C THR A 18 3.94 3.73 -14.66
N ALA A 19 4.54 4.39 -13.67
CA ALA A 19 3.79 5.18 -12.70
C ALA A 19 3.00 6.31 -13.37
N LYS A 20 3.60 7.03 -14.33
CA LYS A 20 2.89 8.06 -15.10
C LYS A 20 1.76 7.49 -15.95
N LYS A 21 1.97 6.34 -16.59
CA LYS A 21 0.94 5.65 -17.39
C LYS A 21 -0.26 5.23 -16.53
N ILE A 22 -0.01 4.65 -15.36
CA ILE A 22 -1.04 4.12 -14.47
C ILE A 22 -1.81 5.25 -13.78
N PHE A 23 -1.11 6.24 -13.24
CA PHE A 23 -1.73 7.28 -12.43
C PHE A 23 -2.15 8.52 -13.22
N GLY A 24 -1.62 8.75 -14.42
CA GLY A 24 -1.97 9.89 -15.28
C GLY A 24 -1.91 11.21 -14.51
N ASP A 25 -3.04 11.94 -14.50
CA ASP A 25 -3.19 13.22 -13.78
C ASP A 25 -3.07 13.10 -12.25
N LYS A 26 -3.12 11.88 -11.70
CA LYS A 26 -2.90 11.60 -10.27
C LYS A 26 -1.44 11.27 -9.95
N PHE A 27 -0.54 11.27 -10.94
CA PHE A 27 0.86 10.90 -10.74
C PHE A 27 1.55 11.74 -9.66
N ASP A 28 1.31 13.06 -9.62
CA ASP A 28 1.96 13.92 -8.62
C ASP A 28 1.46 13.63 -7.19
N ALA A 29 0.16 13.37 -7.05
CA ALA A 29 -0.42 12.95 -5.77
C ALA A 29 0.12 11.58 -5.34
N PHE A 30 0.19 10.62 -6.28
CA PHE A 30 0.82 9.32 -6.07
C PHE A 30 2.28 9.49 -5.62
N LYS A 31 3.06 10.32 -6.32
CA LYS A 31 4.46 10.58 -5.99
C LYS A 31 4.62 11.15 -4.57
N ALA A 32 3.80 12.14 -4.21
CA ALA A 32 3.85 12.74 -2.87
C ALA A 32 3.59 11.70 -1.77
N ILE A 33 2.52 10.90 -1.91
CA ILE A 33 2.19 9.83 -0.96
C ILE A 33 3.26 8.74 -0.97
N ASN A 34 3.74 8.34 -2.14
CA ASN A 34 4.74 7.29 -2.32
C ASN A 34 6.15 7.70 -1.87
N SER A 35 6.42 9.00 -1.68
CA SER A 35 7.65 9.47 -1.04
C SER A 35 7.58 9.50 0.49
N ASP A 36 6.38 9.50 1.09
CA ASP A 36 6.21 9.57 2.54
C ASP A 36 6.02 8.17 3.15
N GLU A 37 7.14 7.46 3.34
CA GLU A 37 7.13 6.09 3.86
C GLU A 37 6.45 5.96 5.22
N LYS A 38 6.74 6.89 6.14
CA LYS A 38 6.19 6.88 7.50
C LYS A 38 4.66 7.01 7.48
N ASN A 39 4.13 7.94 6.70
CA ASN A 39 2.69 8.12 6.63
C ASN A 39 2.00 6.96 5.92
N ARG A 40 2.61 6.39 4.87
CA ARG A 40 2.09 5.17 4.23
C ARG A 40 2.03 3.98 5.17
N GLU A 41 3.07 3.80 5.98
CA GLU A 41 3.11 2.74 6.98
C GLU A 41 2.00 2.91 8.02
N ARG A 42 1.85 4.12 8.57
CA ARG A 42 0.79 4.46 9.53
C ARG A 42 -0.60 4.18 8.96
N LEU A 43 -0.89 4.71 7.76
CA LEU A 43 -2.20 4.51 7.11
C LEU A 43 -2.49 3.04 6.81
N ARG A 44 -1.47 2.26 6.47
CA ARG A 44 -1.61 0.81 6.25
C ARG A 44 -1.96 0.08 7.55
N ALA A 45 -1.23 0.37 8.64
CA ALA A 45 -1.50 -0.22 9.95
C ALA A 45 -2.92 0.12 10.44
N GLU A 46 -3.34 1.38 10.34
CA GLU A 46 -4.69 1.85 10.71
C GLU A 46 -5.79 1.18 9.87
N GLY A 47 -5.58 1.07 8.55
CA GLY A 47 -6.52 0.42 7.65
C GLY A 47 -6.68 -1.08 7.96
N LEU A 48 -5.58 -1.77 8.23
CA LEU A 48 -5.57 -3.18 8.61
C LEU A 48 -6.24 -3.41 9.98
N ALA A 49 -5.92 -2.58 10.98
CA ALA A 49 -6.53 -2.65 12.31
C ALA A 49 -8.05 -2.42 12.24
N THR A 50 -8.48 -1.41 11.48
CA THR A 50 -9.91 -1.11 11.23
C THR A 50 -10.61 -2.29 10.57
N TYR A 51 -10.00 -2.88 9.55
CA TYR A 51 -10.54 -4.05 8.86
C TYR A 51 -10.64 -5.26 9.81
N ALA A 52 -9.59 -5.56 10.58
CA ALA A 52 -9.59 -6.66 11.53
C ALA A 52 -10.69 -6.51 12.57
N LYS A 53 -10.82 -5.32 13.18
CA LYS A 53 -11.88 -5.00 14.14
C LYS A 53 -13.27 -5.15 13.55
N LYS A 54 -13.50 -4.63 12.35
CA LYS A 54 -14.79 -4.70 11.66
C LYS A 54 -15.22 -6.14 11.35
N ASN A 55 -14.26 -7.04 11.12
CA ASN A 55 -14.51 -8.43 10.74
C ASN A 55 -14.30 -9.43 11.89
N GLY A 56 -14.08 -8.95 13.12
CA GLY A 56 -13.86 -9.82 14.29
C GLY A 56 -12.61 -10.69 14.21
N LEU A 57 -11.57 -10.24 13.49
CA LEU A 57 -10.32 -10.98 13.31
C LEU A 57 -9.36 -10.64 14.46
N ALA A 58 -8.88 -11.66 15.17
CA ALA A 58 -7.91 -11.52 16.27
C ALA A 58 -6.45 -11.42 15.76
N VAL A 59 -6.19 -10.49 14.84
CA VAL A 59 -4.86 -10.27 14.24
C VAL A 59 -4.15 -9.14 14.97
N THR A 60 -2.91 -9.40 15.42
CA THR A 60 -2.10 -8.45 16.20
C THR A 60 -0.86 -7.95 15.46
N LEU A 61 -0.57 -8.52 14.29
CA LEU A 61 0.63 -8.27 13.50
C LEU A 61 0.27 -8.18 12.01
N TYR A 62 1.03 -7.38 11.26
CA TYR A 62 1.03 -7.40 9.80
C TYR A 62 2.46 -7.54 9.29
N GLN A 63 2.60 -8.04 8.06
CA GLN A 63 3.90 -8.20 7.42
C GLN A 63 3.83 -7.75 5.97
N ASP A 64 4.69 -6.81 5.61
CA ASP A 64 4.93 -6.48 4.21
C ASP A 64 5.94 -7.47 3.62
N TYR A 65 5.75 -7.86 2.36
CA TYR A 65 6.63 -8.81 1.69
C TYR A 65 8.09 -8.36 1.73
N GLY A 66 8.97 -9.22 2.24
CA GLY A 66 10.41 -8.92 2.37
C GLY A 66 10.80 -8.16 3.65
N TRP A 67 9.86 -7.81 4.53
CA TRP A 67 10.12 -7.09 5.78
C TRP A 67 9.72 -7.90 7.03
N PRO A 68 10.30 -7.60 8.21
CA PRO A 68 9.85 -8.18 9.47
C PRO A 68 8.39 -7.83 9.78
N ALA A 69 7.70 -8.70 10.51
CA ALA A 69 6.36 -8.43 10.99
C ALA A 69 6.35 -7.24 11.98
N LYS A 70 5.31 -6.42 11.90
CA LYS A 70 5.09 -5.23 12.73
C LYS A 70 3.76 -5.37 13.46
N LYS A 71 3.66 -4.78 14.65
CA LYS A 71 2.40 -4.77 15.42
C LYS A 71 1.37 -3.89 14.72
N LEU A 72 0.13 -4.35 14.73
CA LEU A 72 -1.02 -3.49 14.50
C LEU A 72 -1.28 -2.76 15.82
N GLU A 73 -1.34 -1.43 15.78
CA GLU A 73 -1.77 -0.65 16.94
C GLU A 73 -3.29 -0.82 17.13
N GLU A 74 -3.72 -0.99 18.38
CA GLU A 74 -5.12 -1.29 18.77
C GLU A 74 -6.07 -0.08 18.66
#